data_AF-A0A9E5DBV0-F1
#
_entry.id   AF-A0A9E5DBV0-F1
#
_cell.length_a   1.000
_cell.length_b   1.000
_cell.length_c   1.000
_cell.angle_alpha   90.00
_cell.angle_beta   90.00
_cell.angle_gamma   90.00
#
_symmetry.space_group_name_H-M   'P 1'
#
loop_
_entity.id
_entity.type
_entity.pdbx_description
1 polymer ?
#
loop_
_entity_poly.entity_id
_entity_poly.type
_entity_poly.pdbx_seq_one_letter_code
_entity_poly.pdbx_strand_id
1 'polypeptide(L)'
;MDKEEYANYIKRNKKGKKPPIACAVCGEDDANVIEMHHVDGRNTSDWVKPLCKNCHAKITAEQNKLNPKARSKKASSENLTAFNIISIGALLRELGQRLINVGMEMPVNV
;
A
#
# COMPACT_ATOMS: atom_id res chain seq x y z
N MET A 1 3.61 -9.71 15.42
CA MET A 1 2.40 -10.50 15.69
C MET A 1 2.86 -11.89 16.07
N ASP A 2 2.64 -12.29 17.31
CA ASP A 2 3.00 -13.64 17.74
C ASP A 2 2.05 -14.70 17.15
N LYS A 3 2.36 -15.98 17.36
CA LYS A 3 1.56 -17.10 16.83
C LYS A 3 0.11 -17.11 17.37
N GLU A 4 -0.11 -16.72 18.62
CA GLU A 4 -1.44 -16.65 19.23
C GLU A 4 -2.24 -15.46 18.69
N GLU A 5 -1.62 -14.29 18.55
CA GLU A 5 -2.23 -13.14 17.90
C GLU A 5 -2.62 -13.45 16.45
N TYR A 6 -1.75 -14.12 15.69
CA TYR A 6 -2.04 -14.51 14.32
C TYR A 6 -3.17 -15.54 14.25
N ALA A 7 -3.16 -16.56 15.12
CA ALA A 7 -4.25 -17.53 15.21
C ALA A 7 -5.59 -16.87 15.58
N ASN A 8 -5.57 -15.91 16.51
CA ASN A 8 -6.74 -15.13 16.90
C ASN A 8 -7.25 -14.23 15.77
N TYR A 9 -6.35 -13.60 15.01
CA TYR A 9 -6.69 -12.85 13.80
C TYR A 9 -7.39 -13.74 12.77
N ILE A 10 -6.84 -14.92 12.45
CA ILE A 10 -7.47 -15.87 11.52
C ILE A 10 -8.83 -16.35 12.04
N LYS A 11 -8.96 -16.59 13.35
CA LYS A 11 -10.21 -17.03 13.99
C LYS A 11 -11.29 -15.94 13.95
N ARG A 12 -10.93 -14.66 14.16
CA ARG A 12 -11.83 -13.50 14.02
C ARG A 12 -12.29 -13.29 12.58
N ASN A 13 -11.43 -13.61 11.62
CA ASN A 13 -11.64 -13.45 10.19
C ASN A 13 -12.12 -14.73 9.48
N LYS A 14 -12.64 -15.72 10.23
CA LYS A 14 -13.24 -16.94 9.67
C LYS A 14 -14.43 -16.63 8.75
N LYS A 15 -14.56 -17.45 7.70
CA LYS A 15 -15.54 -17.40 6.59
C LYS A 15 -16.87 -16.70 6.95
N GLY A 16 -17.13 -15.59 6.26
CA GLY A 16 -18.40 -14.85 6.30
C GLY A 16 -18.25 -13.37 6.67
N LYS A 17 -17.20 -13.01 7.43
CA LYS A 17 -16.89 -11.62 7.77
C LYS A 17 -15.73 -11.13 6.92
N LYS A 18 -15.87 -9.94 6.31
CA LYS A 18 -14.75 -9.28 5.63
C LYS A 18 -13.67 -8.98 6.68
N PRO A 19 -12.39 -9.25 6.39
CA PRO A 19 -11.32 -8.85 7.29
C PRO A 19 -11.38 -7.33 7.53
N PRO A 20 -10.96 -6.85 8.71
CA PRO A 20 -10.90 -5.42 8.99
C PRO A 20 -10.03 -4.74 7.93
N ILE A 21 -10.38 -3.48 7.60
CA ILE A 21 -9.59 -2.69 6.68
C ILE A 21 -8.25 -2.41 7.36
N ALA A 22 -7.17 -2.85 6.73
CA ALA A 22 -5.80 -2.62 7.21
C ALA A 22 -4.92 -2.16 6.05
N CYS A 23 -3.87 -1.41 6.36
CA CYS A 23 -2.87 -0.95 5.42
C CYS A 23 -2.22 -2.15 4.72
N ALA A 24 -2.28 -2.16 3.39
CA ALA A 24 -1.70 -3.23 2.57
C ALA A 24 -0.18 -3.36 2.68
N VAL A 25 0.52 -2.34 3.22
CA VAL A 25 1.97 -2.34 3.40
C VAL A 25 2.36 -2.76 4.80
N CYS A 26 1.95 -2.02 5.84
CA CYS A 26 2.46 -2.25 7.20
C CYS A 26 1.51 -3.01 8.12
N GLY A 27 0.23 -3.18 7.74
CA GLY A 27 -0.79 -3.83 8.56
C GLY A 27 -1.49 -2.95 9.60
N GLU A 28 -1.20 -1.63 9.65
CA GLU A 28 -1.96 -0.66 10.46
C GLU A 28 -3.47 -0.80 10.20
N ASP A 29 -4.28 -0.86 11.26
CA ASP A 29 -5.71 -1.15 11.19
C ASP A 29 -6.61 -0.10 11.89
N ASP A 30 -6.04 0.99 12.41
CA ASP A 30 -6.83 2.15 12.83
C ASP A 30 -7.48 2.83 11.62
N ALA A 31 -8.78 2.62 11.48
CA ALA A 31 -9.60 3.17 10.40
C ALA A 31 -9.49 4.70 10.25
N ASN A 32 -9.15 5.45 11.32
CA ASN A 32 -9.02 6.90 11.27
C ASN A 32 -7.75 7.39 10.53
N VAL A 33 -6.80 6.49 10.31
CA VAL A 33 -5.54 6.78 9.61
C VAL A 33 -5.41 6.05 8.27
N ILE A 34 -6.42 5.27 7.87
CA ILE A 34 -6.46 4.60 6.57
C ILE A 34 -7.05 5.51 5.49
N GLU A 35 -6.37 5.53 4.34
CA GLU A 35 -6.76 6.22 3.12
C GLU A 35 -6.85 5.22 1.95
N MET A 36 -7.79 5.44 1.03
CA MET A 36 -7.98 4.60 -0.15
C MET A 36 -7.08 5.08 -1.30
N HIS A 37 -5.93 4.43 -1.46
CA HIS A 37 -4.93 4.78 -2.45
C HIS A 37 -5.26 4.16 -3.82
N HIS A 38 -5.20 4.97 -4.90
CA HIS A 38 -5.35 4.49 -6.27
C HIS A 38 -3.98 4.02 -6.79
N VAL A 39 -3.80 2.71 -6.93
CA VAL A 39 -2.49 2.10 -7.20
C VAL A 39 -1.95 2.50 -8.57
N ASP A 40 -2.81 2.48 -9.58
CA ASP A 40 -2.46 2.85 -10.96
C ASP A 40 -2.51 4.36 -11.20
N GLY A 41 -3.01 5.12 -10.23
CA GLY A 41 -3.38 6.52 -10.36
C GLY A 41 -4.89 6.75 -10.53
N ARG A 42 -5.39 7.82 -9.92
CA ARG A 42 -6.83 8.14 -9.90
C ARG A 42 -7.45 8.41 -11.28
N ASN A 43 -6.63 8.82 -12.25
CA ASN A 43 -7.11 9.16 -13.60
C ASN A 43 -7.04 7.99 -14.58
N THR A 44 -6.43 6.86 -14.19
CA THR A 44 -6.11 5.73 -15.07
C THR A 44 -6.91 4.48 -14.72
N SER A 45 -7.29 4.28 -13.44
CA SER A 45 -7.94 3.05 -12.99
C SER A 45 -8.60 3.23 -11.61
N ASP A 46 -9.67 2.46 -11.38
CA ASP A 46 -10.40 2.39 -10.12
C ASP A 46 -9.77 1.40 -9.13
N TRP A 47 -8.60 0.84 -9.45
CA TRP A 47 -7.91 -0.11 -8.58
C TRP A 47 -7.38 0.60 -7.33
N VAL A 48 -8.07 0.38 -6.20
CA VAL A 48 -7.75 0.99 -4.91
C VAL A 48 -7.27 -0.02 -3.87
N LYS A 49 -6.37 0.42 -2.99
CA LYS A 49 -5.91 -0.32 -1.81
C LYS A 49 -5.89 0.55 -0.57
N PRO A 50 -6.25 0.01 0.60
CA PRO A 50 -6.11 0.72 1.87
C PRO A 50 -4.64 0.90 2.22
N LEU A 51 -4.23 2.14 2.52
CA LEU A 51 -2.91 2.47 3.06
C LEU A 51 -3.05 3.38 4.27
N CYS A 52 -2.20 3.22 5.28
CA CYS A 52 -2.12 4.23 6.33
C CYS A 52 -1.51 5.52 5.77
N LYS A 53 -1.80 6.66 6.40
CA LYS A 53 -1.26 7.98 6.02
C LYS A 53 0.25 8.00 5.80
N ASN A 54 1.01 7.26 6.61
CA ASN A 54 2.47 7.19 6.48
C ASN A 54 2.91 6.46 5.20
N CYS A 55 2.40 5.25 4.96
CA CYS A 55 2.73 4.51 3.74
C CYS A 55 2.19 5.22 2.49
N HIS A 56 1.00 5.82 2.60
CA HIS A 56 0.42 6.60 1.52
C HIS A 56 1.31 7.80 1.17
N ALA A 57 1.76 8.58 2.16
CA ALA A 57 2.62 9.74 1.96
C ALA A 57 3.94 9.40 1.25
N LYS A 58 4.58 8.27 1.58
CA LYS A 58 5.81 7.82 0.92
C LYS A 58 5.61 7.56 -0.58
N ILE A 59 4.54 6.84 -0.94
CA ILE A 59 4.20 6.56 -2.33
C ILE A 59 3.84 7.86 -3.07
N THR A 60 3.02 8.71 -2.44
CA THR A 60 2.66 10.02 -2.99
C THR A 60 3.89 10.93 -3.17
N ALA A 61 4.92 10.83 -2.33
CA ALA A 61 6.15 11.58 -2.49
C ALA A 61 6.88 11.20 -3.79
N GLU A 62 6.93 9.91 -4.14
CA GLU A 62 7.48 9.45 -5.42
C GLU A 62 6.62 9.92 -6.61
N GLN A 63 5.30 9.82 -6.50
CA GLN A 63 4.36 10.33 -7.50
C GLN A 63 4.50 11.84 -7.76
N ASN A 64 4.74 12.61 -6.69
CA ASN A 64 4.88 14.07 -6.75
C ASN A 64 6.20 14.55 -7.35
N LYS A 65 7.17 13.65 -7.60
CA LYS A 65 8.36 13.98 -8.41
C LYS A 65 8.00 14.29 -9.86
N LEU A 66 6.86 13.81 -10.34
CA LEU A 66 6.31 14.20 -11.64
C LEU A 66 5.58 15.54 -11.57
N ASN A 67 5.78 16.35 -12.61
CA ASN A 67 5.07 17.62 -12.77
C ASN A 67 3.54 17.40 -12.71
N PRO A 68 2.77 18.23 -11.97
CA PRO A 68 1.31 18.13 -11.91
C PRO A 68 0.61 18.03 -13.27
N LYS A 69 1.12 18.70 -14.30
CA LYS A 69 0.56 18.63 -15.67
C LYS A 69 0.69 17.24 -16.27
N ALA A 70 1.80 16.53 -16.00
CA ALA A 70 2.09 15.18 -16.49
C ALA A 70 1.24 14.10 -15.81
N ARG A 71 0.59 14.40 -14.69
CA ARG A 71 -0.31 13.48 -13.98
C ARG A 71 -1.78 13.95 -13.95
N SER A 72 -2.07 15.01 -14.70
CA SER A 72 -3.42 15.55 -14.83
C SER A 72 -4.29 14.66 -15.71
N LYS A 73 -5.62 14.80 -15.60
CA LYS A 73 -6.58 14.11 -16.47
C LYS A 73 -6.40 14.43 -17.96
N LYS A 74 -5.73 15.53 -18.29
CA LYS A 74 -5.44 15.98 -19.67
C LYS A 74 -4.02 15.60 -20.13
N ALA A 75 -3.27 14.86 -19.32
CA ALA A 75 -1.94 14.40 -19.69
C ALA A 75 -2.02 13.40 -20.86
N SER A 76 -0.93 13.27 -21.61
CA SER A 76 -0.85 12.27 -22.68
C SER A 76 -0.87 10.84 -22.11
N SER A 77 -1.19 9.88 -22.97
CA SER A 77 -1.15 8.44 -22.65
C SER A 77 0.20 8.01 -22.06
N GLU A 78 1.30 8.50 -22.62
CA GLU A 78 2.66 8.15 -22.19
C GLU A 78 2.94 8.69 -20.79
N ASN A 79 2.49 9.91 -20.50
CA ASN A 79 2.66 10.53 -19.19
C ASN A 79 1.82 9.81 -18.12
N LEU A 80 0.57 9.45 -18.43
CA LEU A 80 -0.27 8.67 -17.52
C LEU A 80 0.30 7.26 -17.29
N THR A 81 0.86 6.63 -18.33
CA THR A 81 1.55 5.34 -18.22
C THR A 81 2.79 5.46 -17.33
N ALA A 82 3.61 6.50 -17.52
CA ALA A 82 4.78 6.75 -16.68
C ALA A 82 4.38 6.99 -15.21
N PHE A 83 3.32 7.75 -14.96
CA PHE A 83 2.77 7.97 -13.63
C PHE A 83 2.31 6.67 -12.97
N ASN A 84 1.63 5.81 -13.72
CA ASN A 84 1.22 4.49 -13.24
C ASN A 84 2.44 3.64 -12.84
N ILE A 85 3.43 3.50 -13.73
CA ILE A 85 4.66 2.72 -13.47
C ILE A 85 5.37 3.21 -12.21
N ILE A 86 5.48 4.53 -12.01
CA ILE A 86 6.08 5.11 -10.80
C ILE A 86 5.25 4.77 -9.56
N SER A 87 3.92 4.84 -9.65
CA SER A 87 3.00 4.53 -8.54
C SER A 87 3.14 3.08 -8.10
N ILE A 88 3.09 2.13 -9.05
CA ILE A 88 3.31 0.70 -8.79
C ILE A 88 4.71 0.46 -8.23
N GLY A 89 5.75 1.04 -8.83
CA GLY A 89 7.13 0.86 -8.40
C GLY A 89 7.37 1.34 -6.97
N ALA A 90 6.78 2.48 -6.58
CA ALA A 90 6.85 3.00 -5.22
C ALA A 90 6.14 2.09 -4.22
N LEU A 91 4.95 1.58 -4.55
CA LEU A 91 4.25 0.61 -3.71
C LEU A 91 5.06 -0.68 -3.53
N LEU A 92 5.60 -1.23 -4.62
CA LEU A 92 6.41 -2.45 -4.59
C LEU A 92 7.69 -2.27 -3.76
N ARG A 93 8.31 -1.09 -3.80
CA ARG A 93 9.47 -0.76 -2.96
C ARG A 93 9.13 -0.83 -1.47
N GLU A 94 8.03 -0.20 -1.05
CA GLU A 94 7.62 -0.22 0.36
C GLU A 94 7.22 -1.63 0.83
N LEU A 95 6.50 -2.39 -0.02
CA LEU A 95 6.19 -3.79 0.25
C LEU A 95 7.46 -4.64 0.38
N GLY A 96 8.38 -4.51 -0.57
CA GLY A 96 9.65 -5.22 -0.56
C GLY A 96 10.46 -4.92 0.69
N GLN A 97 10.56 -3.64 1.07
CA GLN A 97 11.25 -3.25 2.30
C GLN A 97 10.58 -3.83 3.55
N ARG A 98 9.24 -3.86 3.61
CA ARG A 98 8.52 -4.46 4.73
C ARG A 98 8.78 -5.96 4.82
N LEU A 99 8.77 -6.67 3.70
CA LEU A 99 9.06 -8.10 3.66
C LEU A 99 10.48 -8.39 4.16
N ILE A 100 11.46 -7.59 3.74
CA ILE A 100 12.84 -7.69 4.23
C ILE A 100 12.90 -7.47 5.73
N ASN A 101 12.28 -6.40 6.26
CA ASN A 101 12.31 -6.10 7.69
C ASN A 101 11.69 -7.23 8.53
N VAL A 102 10.51 -7.72 8.13
CA VAL A 102 9.88 -8.88 8.79
C VAL A 102 10.80 -10.10 8.71
N GLY A 103 11.39 -10.37 7.55
CA GLY A 103 12.34 -11.47 7.38
C GLY A 103 13.57 -11.37 8.26
N MET A 104 14.05 -10.15 8.58
CA MET A 104 15.17 -9.89 9.49
C MET A 104 14.80 -9.99 10.97
N GLU A 105 13.52 -9.82 11.32
CA GLU A 105 13.00 -9.96 12.70
C GLU A 105 12.69 -11.43 13.06
N MET A 106 12.55 -12.30 12.06
CA MET A 106 12.19 -13.71 12.25
C MET A 106 13.31 -14.67 12.71
N PRO A 107 14.61 -14.45 12.43
CA PRO A 107 15.65 -15.34 12.91
C PRO A 107 15.70 -15.29 14.44
N VAL A 108 15.45 -16.42 15.08
CA VAL A 108 15.77 -16.63 16.49
C VAL A 108 17.28 -16.70 16.63
N ASN A 109 17.86 -16.08 17.66
CA ASN A 109 19.25 -16.28 18.03
C ASN A 109 19.50 -17.80 18.13
N VAL A 110 20.33 -18.32 17.24
CA VAL A 110 20.77 -19.72 17.23
C VAL A 110 22.00 -19.85 18.10
#